data_AF-A0A8B6E787-F1
#
_entry.id   AF-A0A8B6E787-F1
#
_cell.length_a   1.000
_cell.length_b   1.000
_cell.length_c   1.000
_cell.angle_alpha   90.00
_cell.angle_beta   90.00
_cell.angle_gamma   90.00
#
_symmetry.space_group_name_H-M   'P 1'
#
loop_
_entity.id
_entity.type
_entity.pdbx_description
1 polymer ?
#
loop_
_entity_poly.entity_id
_entity_poly.type
_entity_poly.pdbx_seq_one_letter_code
_entity_poly.pdbx_strand_id
1 'polypeptide(L)'
;MGRLEVQYNNNWGSFCFRHWHEHDTDIVCRMLKYGHTKGTSYSAPRNGSSVLIGALQCTGHENDIGNCKADLDKSTCTTKVVGVDCTGNINVRLGDGQHPLEGRVDIYDGRRWGSLCDHTITVDAAKVICSTATGY
;
A
#
# COMPACT_ATOMS: atom_id res chain seq x y z
N MET A 1 1.64 -4.13 3.93
CA MET A 1 0.40 -4.72 3.40
C MET A 1 -0.47 -5.33 4.50
N GLY A 2 -1.78 -5.08 4.49
CA GLY A 2 -2.73 -5.70 5.42
C GLY A 2 -4.19 -5.32 5.18
N ARG A 3 -5.13 -6.09 5.75
CA ARG A 3 -6.56 -5.71 5.76
C ARG A 3 -6.74 -4.44 6.58
N LEU A 4 -7.46 -3.46 6.03
CA LEU A 4 -7.76 -2.21 6.71
C LEU A 4 -9.02 -2.38 7.58
N GLU A 5 -8.92 -1.99 8.84
CA GLU A 5 -10.05 -1.98 9.76
C GLU A 5 -10.31 -0.56 10.28
N VAL A 6 -11.58 -0.25 10.54
CA VAL A 6 -12.06 1.03 11.03
C VAL A 6 -13.00 0.83 12.20
N GLN A 7 -12.88 1.69 13.20
CA GLN A 7 -13.83 1.79 14.29
C GLN A 7 -14.87 2.88 13.96
N TYR A 8 -16.13 2.49 13.82
CA TYR A 8 -17.25 3.42 13.59
C TYR A 8 -18.38 3.10 14.56
N ASN A 9 -18.83 4.11 15.32
CA ASN A 9 -19.84 3.96 16.37
C ASN A 9 -19.56 2.76 17.31
N ASN A 10 -18.34 2.69 17.86
CA ASN A 10 -17.87 1.64 18.76
C ASN A 10 -17.83 0.20 18.18
N ASN A 11 -17.99 0.03 16.87
CA ASN A 11 -17.89 -1.26 16.20
C ASN A 11 -16.66 -1.30 15.30
N TRP A 12 -15.97 -2.43 15.28
CA TRP A 12 -14.87 -2.70 14.36
C TRP A 12 -15.38 -3.39 13.10
N GLY A 13 -14.85 -2.98 11.96
CA GLY A 13 -15.12 -3.60 10.67
C GLY A 13 -14.28 -2.96 9.58
N SER A 14 -14.74 -3.04 8.35
CA SER A 14 -13.98 -2.61 7.18
C SER A 14 -14.79 -1.68 6.28
N PHE A 15 -14.07 -1.04 5.36
CA PHE A 15 -14.61 -0.36 4.19
C PHE A 15 -14.97 -1.35 3.09
N CYS A 16 -15.89 -0.93 2.22
CA CYS A 16 -16.18 -1.61 0.98
C CYS A 16 -15.07 -1.35 -0.05
N PHE A 17 -14.54 -2.42 -0.65
CA PHE A 17 -13.50 -2.27 -1.68
C PHE A 17 -13.99 -1.63 -2.98
N ARG A 18 -15.29 -1.77 -3.31
CA ARG A 18 -15.83 -1.35 -4.61
C ARG A 18 -15.77 0.16 -4.85
N HIS A 19 -15.91 0.93 -3.77
CA HIS A 19 -15.94 2.39 -3.78
C HIS A 19 -14.72 2.98 -3.04
N TRP A 20 -13.66 2.18 -2.94
CA TRP A 20 -12.39 2.61 -2.37
C TRP A 20 -11.53 3.23 -3.47
N HIS A 21 -10.94 4.38 -3.20
CA HIS A 21 -10.16 5.14 -4.17
C HIS A 21 -8.68 5.29 -3.74
N GLU A 22 -7.81 5.66 -4.69
CA GLU A 22 -6.38 5.87 -4.42
C GLU A 22 -6.16 6.93 -3.35
N HIS A 23 -6.94 8.02 -3.38
CA HIS A 23 -6.87 9.10 -2.39
C HIS A 23 -7.11 8.59 -0.95
N ASP A 24 -8.07 7.68 -0.76
CA ASP A 24 -8.35 7.07 0.55
C ASP A 24 -7.14 6.27 1.04
N THR A 25 -6.48 5.55 0.13
CA THR A 25 -5.27 4.77 0.41
C THR A 25 -4.12 5.67 0.87
N ASP A 26 -3.89 6.76 0.16
CA ASP A 26 -2.81 7.69 0.47
C ASP A 26 -3.02 8.37 1.83
N ILE A 27 -4.27 8.74 2.13
CA ILE A 27 -4.65 9.30 3.44
C ILE A 27 -4.32 8.28 4.55
N VAL A 28 -4.79 7.03 4.41
CA VAL A 28 -4.52 5.96 5.38
C VAL A 28 -3.03 5.71 5.55
N CYS A 29 -2.26 5.63 4.46
CA CYS A 29 -0.82 5.40 4.54
C CYS A 29 -0.07 6.56 5.19
N ARG A 30 -0.49 7.80 4.93
CA ARG A 30 0.01 8.99 5.62
C ARG A 30 -0.32 8.96 7.12
N MET A 31 -1.55 8.59 7.49
CA MET A 31 -1.99 8.49 8.89
C MET A 31 -1.23 7.44 9.69
N LEU A 32 -0.98 6.26 9.10
CA LEU A 32 -0.31 5.15 9.76
C LEU A 32 1.20 5.34 9.88
N LYS A 33 1.76 6.38 9.24
CA LYS A 33 3.17 6.80 9.34
C LYS A 33 4.19 5.71 8.97
N TYR A 34 3.86 4.80 8.07
CA TYR A 34 4.78 3.77 7.55
C TYR A 34 5.87 4.29 6.61
N GLY A 35 6.24 5.58 6.69
CA GLY A 35 7.33 6.19 5.91
C GLY A 35 6.95 6.62 4.49
N HIS A 36 5.99 5.96 3.84
CA HIS A 36 5.50 6.35 2.51
C HIS A 36 4.08 6.94 2.58
N THR A 37 3.90 8.07 1.90
CA THR A 37 2.60 8.76 1.79
C THR A 37 1.77 8.27 0.61
N LYS A 38 2.33 7.38 -0.21
CA LYS A 38 1.70 6.77 -1.36
C LYS A 38 1.59 5.27 -1.12
N GLY A 39 0.39 4.72 -1.31
CA GLY A 39 0.13 3.30 -1.14
C GLY A 39 -0.66 2.71 -2.28
N THR A 40 -0.88 1.40 -2.24
CA THR A 40 -1.80 0.71 -3.14
C THR A 40 -2.90 0.03 -2.33
N SER A 41 -4.10 -0.07 -2.91
CA SER A 41 -5.20 -0.83 -2.32
C SER A 41 -5.44 -2.12 -3.09
N TYR A 42 -5.88 -3.15 -2.39
CA TYR A 42 -6.23 -4.44 -2.99
C TYR A 42 -7.49 -5.03 -2.36
N SER A 43 -8.15 -5.89 -3.12
CA SER A 43 -9.34 -6.61 -2.66
C SER A 43 -8.93 -7.69 -1.68
N ALA A 44 -9.26 -7.53 -0.41
CA ALA A 44 -9.10 -8.55 0.61
C ALA A 44 -10.42 -9.35 0.79
N PRO A 45 -10.34 -10.65 1.12
CA PRO A 45 -11.52 -11.44 1.45
C PRO A 45 -12.14 -10.98 2.76
N ARG A 46 -13.48 -10.92 2.80
CA ARG A 46 -14.22 -10.43 3.97
C ARG A 46 -14.00 -11.26 5.24
N ASN A 47 -13.88 -12.58 5.14
CA ASN A 47 -13.57 -13.51 6.25
C ASN A 47 -14.30 -13.17 7.58
N GLY A 48 -15.61 -12.92 7.50
CA GLY A 48 -16.44 -12.59 8.67
C GLY A 48 -16.42 -11.11 9.12
N SER A 49 -15.54 -10.27 8.54
CA SER A 49 -15.52 -8.83 8.81
C SER A 49 -16.84 -8.17 8.41
N SER A 50 -17.38 -7.28 9.26
CA SER A 50 -18.50 -6.42 8.89
C SER A 50 -18.03 -5.29 7.99
N VAL A 51 -18.81 -4.94 6.95
CA VAL A 51 -18.61 -3.68 6.22
C VAL A 51 -19.39 -2.59 6.94
N LEU A 52 -18.69 -1.59 7.45
CA LEU A 52 -19.25 -0.47 8.21
C LEU A 52 -19.44 0.77 7.35
N ILE A 53 -18.51 1.03 6.42
CA ILE A 53 -18.49 2.20 5.55
C ILE A 53 -18.53 1.74 4.09
N GLY A 54 -19.50 2.24 3.33
CA GLY A 54 -19.75 1.89 1.94
C GLY A 54 -18.85 2.64 0.97
N ALA A 55 -18.67 3.95 1.18
CA ALA A 55 -17.75 4.77 0.42
C ALA A 55 -17.25 5.95 1.25
N LEU A 56 -16.13 6.54 0.81
CA LEU A 56 -15.63 7.81 1.32
C LEU A 56 -15.63 8.84 0.20
N GLN A 57 -16.06 10.06 0.52
CA GLN A 57 -16.01 11.20 -0.38
C GLN A 57 -14.80 12.07 -0.02
N CYS A 58 -13.61 11.45 0.00
CA CYS A 58 -12.36 12.16 0.27
C CYS A 58 -11.97 13.02 -0.94
N THR A 59 -11.33 14.16 -0.66
CA THR A 59 -10.69 15.03 -1.64
C THR A 59 -9.22 14.66 -1.87
N GLY A 60 -8.62 13.89 -0.96
CA GLY A 60 -7.20 13.50 -0.97
C GLY A 60 -6.29 14.38 -0.12
N HIS A 61 -6.82 15.51 0.39
CA HIS A 61 -6.08 16.46 1.22
C HIS A 61 -6.32 16.29 2.72
N GLU A 62 -7.21 15.38 3.11
CA GLU A 62 -7.54 15.12 4.50
C GLU A 62 -6.35 14.52 5.25
N ASN A 63 -6.05 15.01 6.45
CA ASN A 63 -4.99 14.44 7.28
C ASN A 63 -5.41 13.14 8.01
N ASP A 64 -6.72 12.90 8.08
CA ASP A 64 -7.33 11.75 8.74
C ASP A 64 -8.50 11.25 7.88
N ILE A 65 -8.63 9.93 7.73
CA ILE A 65 -9.67 9.28 6.93
C ILE A 65 -11.06 9.53 7.52
N GLY A 66 -11.14 9.79 8.83
CA GLY A 66 -12.36 10.19 9.53
C GLY A 66 -12.84 11.61 9.21
N ASN A 67 -11.99 12.44 8.59
CA ASN A 67 -12.40 13.77 8.10
C ASN A 67 -13.11 13.72 6.74
N CYS A 68 -13.07 12.58 6.06
CA CYS A 68 -13.82 12.40 4.84
C CYS A 68 -15.31 12.19 5.14
N LYS A 69 -16.18 12.70 4.28
CA LYS A 69 -17.61 12.41 4.38
C LYS A 69 -17.87 10.95 4.02
N ALA A 70 -18.48 10.21 4.94
CA ALA A 70 -18.80 8.80 4.75
C ALA A 70 -20.18 8.61 4.11
N ASP A 71 -20.27 7.68 3.16
CA ASP A 71 -21.50 7.07 2.70
C ASP A 71 -21.61 5.65 3.30
N LEU A 72 -22.72 5.37 3.97
CA LEU A 72 -22.95 4.11 4.66
C LEU A 72 -23.70 3.09 3.80
N ASP A 73 -24.11 3.44 2.57
CA ASP A 73 -24.73 2.48 1.66
C ASP A 73 -23.74 1.38 1.26
N LYS A 74 -24.04 0.15 1.68
CA LYS A 74 -23.26 -1.06 1.44
C LYS A 74 -23.98 -2.08 0.57
N SER A 75 -25.06 -1.68 -0.10
CA SER A 75 -25.90 -2.53 -0.96
C SER A 75 -25.10 -3.34 -1.99
N THR A 76 -24.00 -2.77 -2.49
CA THR A 76 -23.16 -3.36 -3.53
C THR A 76 -21.92 -4.10 -3.00
N CYS A 77 -21.78 -4.21 -1.67
CA CYS A 77 -20.56 -4.63 -0.97
C CYS A 77 -20.73 -6.00 -0.29
N THR A 78 -20.63 -7.08 -1.09
CA THR A 78 -20.99 -8.42 -0.62
C THR A 78 -19.81 -9.20 -0.04
N THR A 79 -18.70 -9.32 -0.78
CA THR A 79 -17.62 -10.28 -0.46
C THR A 79 -16.23 -9.68 -0.28
N LYS A 80 -16.01 -8.43 -0.70
CA LYS A 80 -14.68 -7.80 -0.77
C LYS A 80 -14.56 -6.63 0.19
N VAL A 81 -13.46 -6.62 0.93
CA VAL A 81 -13.06 -5.58 1.88
C VAL A 81 -11.73 -4.97 1.47
N VAL A 82 -11.39 -3.82 2.04
CA VAL A 82 -10.18 -3.08 1.67
C VAL A 82 -8.96 -3.68 2.35
N GLY A 83 -7.94 -4.00 1.57
CA GLY A 83 -6.57 -4.13 2.02
C GLY A 83 -5.74 -2.97 1.51
N VAL A 84 -4.76 -2.53 2.29
CA VAL A 84 -3.83 -1.46 1.92
C VAL A 84 -2.39 -1.95 2.01
N ASP A 85 -1.57 -1.45 1.10
CA ASP A 85 -0.12 -1.56 1.18
C ASP A 85 0.53 -0.18 1.20
N CYS A 86 1.16 0.14 2.33
CA CYS A 86 1.78 1.43 2.60
C CYS A 86 3.30 1.37 2.61
N THR A 87 3.91 0.24 2.24
CA THR A 87 5.37 0.12 2.16
C THR A 87 5.96 0.87 0.98
N GLY A 88 5.12 1.47 0.13
CA GLY A 88 5.51 2.00 -1.16
C GLY A 88 5.88 0.88 -2.14
N ASN A 89 5.71 1.11 -3.43
CA ASN A 89 6.32 0.25 -4.45
C ASN A 89 7.83 0.51 -4.42
N ILE A 90 8.55 -0.23 -3.57
CA ILE A 90 10.02 -0.26 -3.59
C ILE A 90 10.39 -0.91 -4.92
N ASN A 91 10.68 -0.08 -5.92
CA ASN A 91 11.17 -0.57 -7.19
C ASN A 91 12.68 -0.76 -7.09
N VAL A 92 13.15 -1.91 -7.51
CA VAL A 92 14.57 -2.25 -7.51
C VAL A 92 15.01 -2.45 -8.95
N ARG A 93 16.16 -1.90 -9.31
CA ARG A 93 16.77 -2.13 -10.62
C ARG A 93 18.28 -2.34 -10.49
N LEU A 94 18.84 -2.99 -11.51
CA LEU A 94 20.28 -3.07 -11.70
C LEU A 94 20.70 -2.03 -12.75
N GLY A 95 21.58 -1.11 -12.35
CA GLY A 95 22.14 -0.07 -13.21
C GLY A 95 23.60 -0.35 -13.54
N ASP A 96 24.07 0.15 -14.69
CA ASP A 96 25.49 0.13 -15.08
C ASP A 96 26.16 -1.26 -15.14
N GLY A 97 25.37 -2.32 -15.36
CA GLY A 97 25.88 -3.66 -15.68
C GLY A 97 26.20 -3.85 -17.17
N GLN A 98 27.09 -4.79 -17.49
CA GLN A 98 27.31 -5.20 -18.89
C GLN A 98 26.22 -6.18 -19.36
N HIS A 99 25.55 -6.85 -18.42
CA HIS A 99 24.47 -7.79 -18.68
C HIS A 99 23.18 -7.43 -17.90
N PRO A 100 22.00 -7.88 -18.34
CA PRO A 100 20.73 -7.59 -17.67
C PRO A 100 20.59 -8.14 -16.24
N LEU A 101 21.45 -9.08 -15.84
CA LEU A 101 21.40 -9.77 -14.55
C LEU A 101 22.51 -9.31 -13.58
N GLU A 102 23.21 -8.22 -13.90
CA GLU A 102 24.25 -7.65 -13.06
C GLU A 102 24.19 -6.12 -13.05
N GLY A 103 24.80 -5.51 -12.04
CA GLY A 103 24.92 -4.05 -11.95
C GLY A 103 24.81 -3.53 -10.52
N ARG A 104 24.90 -2.22 -10.37
CA ARG A 104 24.65 -1.50 -9.13
C ARG A 104 23.17 -1.61 -8.76
N VAL A 105 22.88 -1.94 -7.51
CA VAL A 105 21.51 -1.96 -7.00
C VAL A 105 21.05 -0.54 -6.69
N ASP A 106 20.06 -0.08 -7.45
CA ASP A 106 19.34 1.15 -7.17
C ASP A 106 17.93 0.82 -6.65
N ILE A 107 17.51 1.55 -5.61
CA ILE A 107 16.17 1.48 -5.03
C ILE A 107 15.43 2.79 -5.28
N TYR A 108 14.17 2.68 -5.66
CA TYR A 108 13.24 3.79 -5.71
C TYR A 108 12.37 3.80 -4.46
N ASP A 109 12.47 4.86 -3.66
CA ASP A 109 11.72 5.05 -2.41
C ASP A 109 10.34 5.71 -2.61
N GLY A 110 9.89 5.82 -3.85
CA GLY A 110 8.67 6.57 -4.21
C GLY A 110 8.92 8.04 -4.55
N ARG A 111 10.13 8.57 -4.33
CA ARG A 111 10.49 9.97 -4.65
C ARG A 111 11.73 10.08 -5.53
N ARG A 112 12.75 9.26 -5.28
CA ARG A 112 14.02 9.28 -6.01
C ARG A 112 14.67 7.91 -6.08
N TRP A 113 15.53 7.74 -7.08
CA TRP A 113 16.46 6.62 -7.13
C TRP A 113 17.66 6.91 -6.24
N GLY A 114 18.04 5.92 -5.43
CA GLY A 114 19.25 5.96 -4.62
C GLY A 114 19.96 4.61 -4.67
N SER A 115 21.28 4.63 -4.61
CA SER A 115 22.09 3.41 -4.59
C SER A 115 22.30 2.93 -3.15
N LEU A 116 22.25 1.61 -2.95
CA LEU A 116 22.57 1.01 -1.66
C LEU A 116 24.09 1.02 -1.40
N CYS A 117 24.47 1.20 -0.13
CA CYS A 117 25.87 1.04 0.28
C CYS A 117 26.26 -0.43 0.42
N ASP A 118 27.44 -0.79 -0.10
CA ASP A 118 27.96 -2.16 -0.19
C ASP A 118 28.06 -2.89 1.15
N HIS A 119 28.48 -2.21 2.22
CA HIS A 119 28.66 -2.77 3.56
C HIS A 119 27.35 -3.16 4.27
N THR A 120 26.19 -2.86 3.67
CA THR A 120 24.87 -3.17 4.23
C THR A 120 24.16 -4.33 3.55
N ILE A 121 24.66 -4.80 2.39
CA ILE A 121 24.00 -5.85 1.62
C ILE A 121 24.53 -7.21 2.04
N THR A 122 23.67 -8.00 2.69
CA THR A 122 23.94 -9.42 2.94
C THR A 122 23.70 -10.25 1.67
N VAL A 123 24.27 -11.45 1.61
CA VAL A 123 24.03 -12.39 0.50
C VAL A 123 22.55 -12.71 0.35
N ASP A 124 21.80 -12.83 1.45
CA ASP A 124 20.37 -13.11 1.38
C ASP A 124 19.56 -11.90 0.87
N ALA A 125 19.94 -10.68 1.26
CA ALA A 125 19.36 -9.47 0.66
C ALA A 125 19.64 -9.41 -0.85
N ALA A 126 20.85 -9.75 -1.29
CA ALA A 126 21.21 -9.79 -2.71
C ALA A 126 20.36 -10.80 -3.51
N LYS A 127 20.07 -11.98 -2.95
CA LYS A 127 19.16 -12.96 -3.60
C LYS A 127 17.76 -12.39 -3.82
N VAL A 128 17.21 -11.75 -2.79
CA VAL A 128 15.89 -11.09 -2.88
C VAL A 128 15.91 -9.99 -3.94
N ILE A 129 16.93 -9.13 -3.91
CA ILE A 129 17.14 -8.07 -4.91
C ILE A 129 17.18 -8.63 -6.33
N CYS A 130 17.99 -9.67 -6.59
CA CYS A 130 18.09 -10.26 -7.93
C CYS A 130 16.73 -10.78 -8.40
N SER A 131 15.99 -11.49 -7.55
CA SER A 131 14.66 -12.00 -7.92
C SER A 131 13.68 -10.87 -8.25
N THR A 132 13.71 -9.79 -7.48
CA THR A 132 12.78 -8.65 -7.64
C THR A 132 13.15 -7.77 -8.83
N ALA A 133 14.45 -7.55 -9.07
CA ALA A 133 14.95 -6.68 -10.14
C ALA A 133 14.92 -7.35 -11.52
N THR A 134 15.02 -8.69 -11.58
CA THR A 134 15.12 -9.44 -12.84
C THR A 134 13.86 -10.24 -13.18
N GLY A 135 12.98 -10.48 -12.20
CA GLY A 135 11.74 -11.22 -12.40
C GLY A 135 11.90 -12.76 -12.47
N TYR A 136 13.05 -13.28 -12.03
CA TYR A 136 13.37 -14.72 -11.96
C TYR A 136 13.30 -15.28 -10.54
#